data_AF-A0A2C5XZE7-F1
#
_entry.id   AF-A0A2C5XZE7-F1
#
_cell.length_a   1.000
_cell.length_b   1.000
_cell.length_c   1.000
_cell.angle_alpha   90.00
_cell.angle_beta   90.00
_cell.angle_gamma   90.00
#
_symmetry.space_group_name_H-M   'P 1'
#
loop_
_entity.id
_entity.type
_entity.pdbx_description
1 polymer ?
#
loop_
_entity_poly.entity_id
_entity_poly.type
_entity_poly.pdbx_seq_one_letter_code
_entity_poly.pdbx_strand_id
1 'polypeptide(L)'
;MSEYWKSTPKYWCKHCSCYVRDTKLERQNHEATARHQGAIKRSLRELHRTHEREERDKERARREIARLNGVVSKDGPNASNPAKSATRATSSETDLKRQRQQLADLGVAHGGGRGGNAQGRSCDGGAQATRRAETGGGGGRGGGDAATV
;
A
#
# COMPACT_ATOMS: atom_id res chain seq x y z
N MET A 1 -5.73 39.35 32.35
CA MET A 1 -6.31 38.69 31.16
C MET A 1 -5.18 38.52 30.17
N SER A 2 -4.73 37.30 29.92
CA SER A 2 -3.59 37.04 29.04
C SER A 2 -4.03 37.13 27.57
N GLU A 3 -3.60 38.20 26.89
CA GLU A 3 -3.73 38.33 25.43
C GLU A 3 -3.21 37.07 24.73
N TYR A 4 -4.09 36.48 23.94
CA TYR A 4 -3.80 35.36 23.07
C TYR A 4 -3.07 35.89 21.82
N TRP A 5 -1.77 35.66 21.73
CA TRP A 5 -1.01 35.90 20.50
C TRP A 5 -1.44 34.87 19.45
N LYS A 6 -2.33 35.29 18.55
CA LYS A 6 -2.78 34.45 17.43
C LYS A 6 -1.70 34.56 16.34
N SER A 7 -0.87 33.53 16.17
CA SER A 7 0.12 33.50 15.09
C SER A 7 -0.55 33.68 13.73
N THR A 8 0.10 34.35 12.79
CA THR A 8 -0.39 34.47 11.41
C THR A 8 -0.60 33.08 10.82
N PRO A 9 -1.81 32.75 10.32
CA PRO A 9 -2.05 31.45 9.71
C PRO A 9 -1.14 31.25 8.49
N LYS A 10 -0.72 30.00 8.27
CA LYS A 10 0.13 29.60 7.14
C LYS A 10 -0.50 28.37 6.49
N TYR A 11 -0.62 28.36 5.17
CA TYR A 11 -1.10 27.21 4.41
C TYR A 11 0.03 26.49 3.71
N TRP A 12 -0.22 25.21 3.45
CA TRP A 12 0.60 24.39 2.60
C TRP A 12 0.16 24.50 1.15
N CYS A 13 1.08 24.89 0.27
CA CYS A 13 0.83 24.90 -1.17
C CYS A 13 1.18 23.55 -1.80
N LYS A 14 0.20 22.87 -2.40
CA LYS A 14 0.37 21.52 -2.99
C LYS A 14 1.32 21.47 -4.19
N HIS A 15 1.35 22.51 -5.02
CA HIS A 15 2.17 22.53 -6.23
C HIS A 15 3.61 22.99 -5.98
N CYS A 16 3.83 23.78 -4.92
CA CYS A 16 5.16 24.30 -4.57
C CYS A 16 5.82 23.56 -3.41
N SER A 17 5.08 22.71 -2.70
CA SER A 17 5.53 21.99 -1.49
C SER A 17 6.19 22.92 -0.47
N CYS A 18 5.56 24.06 -0.21
CA CYS A 18 6.07 25.06 0.72
C CYS A 18 4.95 25.65 1.58
N TYR A 19 5.30 26.08 2.79
CA TYR A 19 4.42 26.85 3.66
C TYR A 19 4.44 28.32 3.27
N VAL A 20 3.26 28.87 3.02
CA VAL A 20 3.05 30.28 2.64
C VAL A 20 2.14 30.94 3.68
N ARG A 21 2.31 32.23 3.90
CA ARG A 21 1.48 33.01 4.83
C ARG A 21 0.07 33.21 4.25
N ASP A 22 -0.96 33.03 5.08
CA ASP A 22 -2.38 33.04 4.69
C ASP A 22 -3.01 34.45 4.60
N THR A 23 -2.25 35.46 4.19
CA THR A 23 -2.87 36.76 3.88
C THR A 23 -3.41 36.75 2.46
N LYS A 24 -4.52 37.46 2.18
CA LYS A 24 -5.14 37.46 0.84
C LYS A 24 -4.16 37.92 -0.24
N LEU A 25 -3.39 38.97 0.06
CA LEU A 25 -2.37 39.51 -0.84
C LEU A 25 -1.21 38.52 -1.05
N GLU A 26 -0.70 37.90 0.01
CA GLU A 26 0.45 36.99 -0.14
C GLU A 26 0.04 35.67 -0.79
N ARG A 27 -1.18 35.19 -0.56
CA ARG A 27 -1.76 34.05 -1.27
C ARG A 27 -1.83 34.33 -2.77
N GLN A 28 -2.42 35.47 -3.15
CA GLN A 28 -2.51 35.87 -4.56
C GLN A 28 -1.13 36.10 -5.18
N ASN A 29 -0.20 36.73 -4.46
CA ASN A 29 1.17 36.93 -4.94
C ASN A 29 1.91 35.60 -5.13
N HIS A 30 1.73 34.65 -4.20
CA HIS A 30 2.29 33.31 -4.33
C HIS A 30 1.69 32.54 -5.52
N GLU A 31 0.38 32.62 -5.72
CA GLU A 31 -0.30 32.01 -6.86
C GLU A 31 0.10 32.65 -8.19
N ALA A 32 0.29 33.97 -8.22
CA ALA A 32 0.75 34.71 -9.40
C ALA A 32 2.24 34.47 -9.72
N THR A 33 3.02 33.92 -8.79
CA THR A 33 4.45 33.69 -8.98
C THR A 33 4.72 32.69 -10.13
N ALA A 34 5.70 32.98 -10.98
CA ALA A 34 6.07 32.13 -12.12
C ALA A 34 6.41 30.69 -11.73
N ARG A 35 7.00 30.48 -10.54
CA ARG A 35 7.30 29.16 -9.99
C ARG A 35 6.03 28.33 -9.76
N HIS A 36 5.00 28.94 -9.16
CA HIS A 36 3.73 28.29 -8.86
C HIS A 36 2.98 27.96 -10.15
N GLN A 37 2.85 28.94 -11.04
CA GLN A 37 2.22 28.77 -12.35
C GLN A 37 2.95 27.71 -13.20
N GLY A 38 4.28 27.69 -13.19
CA GLY A 38 5.07 26.66 -13.86
C GLY A 38 4.90 25.26 -13.25
N ALA A 39 4.72 25.15 -11.94
CA ALA A 39 4.41 23.88 -11.28
C ALA A 39 3.01 23.38 -11.63
N ILE A 40 1.99 24.25 -11.69
CA ILE A 40 0.64 23.90 -12.15
C ILE A 40 0.66 23.40 -13.60
N LYS A 41 1.28 24.16 -14.51
CA LYS A 41 1.39 23.79 -15.93
C LYS A 41 2.16 22.49 -16.14
N ARG A 42 3.11 22.16 -15.25
CA ARG A 42 3.79 20.86 -15.26
C ARG A 42 2.88 19.75 -14.74
N SER A 43 2.18 19.98 -13.62
CA SER A 43 1.23 19.01 -13.06
C SER A 43 0.14 18.62 -14.06
N LEU A 44 -0.37 19.58 -14.85
CA LEU A 44 -1.37 19.30 -15.88
C LEU A 44 -0.82 18.42 -17.01
N ARG A 45 0.39 18.72 -17.50
CA ARG A 45 1.04 17.93 -18.55
C ARG A 45 1.45 16.55 -18.05
N GLU A 46 1.88 16.45 -16.79
CA GLU A 46 2.26 15.19 -16.18
C GLU A 46 1.05 14.26 -16.08
N LEU A 47 -0.13 14.77 -15.71
CA LEU A 47 -1.35 13.94 -15.60
C LEU A 47 -1.70 13.21 -16.90
N HIS A 48 -1.54 13.86 -18.06
CA HIS A 48 -1.73 13.21 -19.35
C HIS A 48 -0.65 12.14 -19.62
N ARG A 49 0.61 12.46 -19.34
CA ARG A 49 1.74 11.53 -19.54
C ARG A 49 1.70 10.33 -18.59
N THR A 50 1.27 10.52 -17.34
CA THR A 50 1.12 9.44 -16.38
C THR A 50 -0.06 8.56 -16.76
N HIS A 51 -1.18 9.14 -17.20
CA HIS A 51 -2.32 8.36 -17.65
C HIS A 51 -1.95 7.43 -18.82
N GLU A 52 -1.25 7.92 -19.84
CA GLU A 52 -0.81 7.06 -20.96
C GLU A 52 0.21 5.98 -20.55
N ARG A 53 1.09 6.27 -19.59
CA ARG A 53 2.00 5.26 -19.03
C ARG A 53 1.24 4.22 -18.22
N GLU A 54 0.34 4.67 -17.35
CA GLU A 54 -0.50 3.82 -16.52
C GLU A 54 -1.38 2.91 -17.38
N GLU A 55 -1.95 3.39 -18.48
CA GLU A 55 -2.73 2.54 -19.39
C GLU A 55 -1.84 1.50 -20.08
N ARG A 56 -0.63 1.84 -20.52
CA ARG A 56 0.33 0.85 -21.04
C ARG A 56 0.79 -0.15 -19.97
N ASP A 57 1.01 0.31 -18.74
CA ASP A 57 1.39 -0.57 -17.62
C ASP A 57 0.24 -1.47 -17.19
N LYS A 58 -1.00 -0.96 -17.19
CA LYS A 58 -2.21 -1.75 -16.99
C LYS A 58 -2.38 -2.79 -18.10
N GLU A 59 -2.14 -2.44 -19.37
CA GLU A 59 -2.20 -3.40 -20.48
C GLU A 59 -1.12 -4.48 -20.34
N ARG A 60 0.13 -4.10 -19.99
CA ARG A 60 1.22 -5.05 -19.70
C ARG A 60 0.86 -5.99 -18.56
N ALA A 61 0.37 -5.44 -17.45
CA ALA A 61 -0.07 -6.22 -16.29
C ALA A 61 -1.24 -7.14 -16.66
N ARG A 62 -2.23 -6.66 -17.41
CA ARG A 62 -3.36 -7.47 -17.90
C ARG A 62 -2.90 -8.60 -18.81
N ARG A 63 -1.96 -8.35 -19.73
CA ARG A 63 -1.37 -9.38 -20.60
C ARG A 63 -0.62 -10.43 -19.79
N GLU A 64 0.15 -10.01 -18.79
CA GLU A 64 0.87 -10.93 -17.91
C GLU A 64 -0.08 -11.74 -17.03
N ILE A 65 -1.15 -11.13 -16.49
CA ILE A 65 -2.21 -11.84 -15.78
C ILE A 65 -2.89 -12.85 -16.69
N ALA A 66 -3.22 -12.50 -17.94
CA ALA A 66 -3.82 -13.43 -18.88
C ALA A 66 -2.89 -14.61 -19.20
N ARG A 67 -1.59 -14.34 -19.38
CA ARG A 67 -0.56 -15.38 -19.56
C ARG A 67 -0.47 -16.30 -18.34
N LEU A 68 -0.39 -15.73 -17.14
CA LEU A 68 -0.32 -16.47 -15.88
C LEU A 68 -1.60 -17.28 -15.65
N ASN A 69 -2.78 -16.71 -15.89
CA ASN A 69 -4.04 -17.44 -15.75
C ASN A 69 -4.12 -18.60 -16.75
N GLY A 70 -3.61 -18.44 -17.97
CA GLY A 70 -3.53 -19.52 -18.95
C GLY A 70 -2.55 -20.64 -18.56
N VAL A 71 -1.41 -20.31 -17.94
CA VAL A 71 -0.43 -21.29 -17.44
C VAL A 71 -0.92 -21.96 -16.15
N VAL A 72 -1.39 -21.19 -15.16
CA VAL A 72 -1.92 -21.69 -13.88
C VAL A 72 -3.19 -22.54 -14.07
N SER A 73 -4.02 -22.25 -15.08
CA SER A 73 -5.21 -23.07 -15.38
C SER A 73 -4.88 -24.33 -16.20
N LYS A 74 -3.72 -24.36 -16.87
CA LYS A 74 -3.25 -25.51 -17.66
C LYS A 74 -2.33 -26.43 -16.86
N ASP A 75 -1.65 -25.88 -15.87
CA ASP A 75 -0.82 -26.57 -14.88
C ASP A 75 -1.55 -26.66 -13.52
N GLY A 76 -2.54 -27.54 -13.43
CA GLY A 76 -3.06 -28.00 -12.14
C GLY A 76 -3.75 -29.37 -12.26
N PRO A 77 -3.31 -30.46 -11.57
CA PRO A 77 -2.40 -30.51 -10.42
C PRO A 77 -1.18 -31.44 -10.62
N ASN A 78 0.04 -30.89 -10.58
CA ASN A 78 1.19 -31.65 -10.09
C ASN A 78 2.25 -30.71 -9.50
N ALA A 79 1.87 -30.01 -8.44
CA ALA A 79 2.84 -29.48 -7.49
C ALA A 79 2.34 -29.85 -6.11
N SER A 80 3.03 -30.81 -5.50
CA SER A 80 2.84 -31.28 -4.13
C SER A 80 3.00 -30.10 -3.16
N ASN A 81 1.89 -29.44 -2.79
CA ASN A 81 1.71 -28.76 -1.51
C ASN A 81 0.25 -28.32 -1.33
N PRO A 82 -0.53 -28.90 -0.40
CA PRO A 82 -1.91 -28.50 -0.16
C PRO A 82 -1.94 -27.37 0.86
N ALA A 83 -1.98 -26.12 0.39
CA ALA A 83 -2.35 -25.00 1.25
C ALA A 83 -3.34 -24.07 0.54
N LYS A 84 -4.62 -24.32 0.85
CA LYS A 84 -5.72 -23.35 0.95
C LYS A 84 -6.25 -22.79 -0.39
N SER A 85 -7.28 -23.45 -0.92
CA SER A 85 -8.30 -22.78 -1.74
C SER A 85 -9.66 -23.22 -1.23
N ALA A 86 -10.31 -22.32 -0.49
CA ALA A 86 -11.68 -22.48 -0.05
C ALA A 86 -12.61 -21.99 -1.15
N THR A 87 -13.36 -22.91 -1.77
CA THR A 87 -14.78 -22.68 -2.12
C THR A 87 -15.48 -24.00 -2.46
N ARG A 88 -16.23 -24.49 -1.46
CA ARG A 88 -17.63 -24.94 -1.56
C ARG A 88 -17.96 -26.01 -2.62
N ALA A 89 -17.60 -27.25 -2.31
CA ALA A 89 -18.35 -28.42 -2.76
C ALA A 89 -19.36 -28.80 -1.67
N THR A 90 -20.61 -29.06 -2.05
CA THR A 90 -21.65 -29.60 -1.17
C THR A 90 -21.33 -31.06 -0.87
N SER A 91 -20.44 -31.29 0.09
CA SER A 91 -20.10 -32.61 0.58
C SER A 91 -21.35 -33.26 1.19
N SER A 92 -21.61 -34.52 0.85
CA SER A 92 -22.76 -35.25 1.37
C SER A 92 -22.72 -35.30 2.91
N GLU A 93 -23.88 -35.29 3.57
CA GLU A 93 -23.98 -35.21 5.04
C GLU A 93 -23.23 -36.35 5.74
N THR A 94 -23.17 -37.53 5.11
CA THR A 94 -22.41 -38.70 5.54
C THR A 94 -20.90 -38.46 5.51
N ASP A 95 -20.39 -37.77 4.48
CA ASP A 95 -18.96 -37.46 4.36
C ASP A 95 -18.51 -36.43 5.39
N LEU A 96 -19.35 -35.43 5.66
CA LEU A 96 -19.09 -34.42 6.70
C LEU A 96 -19.06 -35.03 8.10
N LYS A 97 -19.94 -36.00 8.38
CA LYS A 97 -19.99 -36.71 9.66
C LYS A 97 -18.76 -37.59 9.85
N ARG A 98 -18.33 -38.30 8.79
CA ARG A 98 -17.10 -39.10 8.79
C ARG A 98 -15.85 -38.24 8.97
N GLN A 99 -15.80 -37.09 8.28
CA GLN A 99 -14.73 -36.11 8.44
C GLN A 99 -14.65 -35.59 9.88
N ARG A 100 -15.79 -35.21 10.49
CA ARG A 100 -15.83 -34.77 11.89
C ARG A 100 -15.35 -35.84 12.88
N GLN A 101 -15.75 -37.10 12.68
CA GLN A 101 -15.32 -38.21 13.55
C GLN A 101 -13.79 -38.41 13.47
N GLN A 102 -13.22 -38.34 12.27
CA GLN A 102 -11.77 -38.45 12.05
C GLN A 102 -10.99 -37.29 12.70
N LEU A 103 -11.55 -36.08 12.71
CA LEU A 103 -10.92 -34.95 13.40
C LEU A 103 -10.98 -35.06 14.93
N ALA A 104 -12.05 -35.66 15.49
CA ALA A 104 -12.19 -35.87 16.92
C ALA A 104 -11.23 -36.96 17.45
N ASP A 105 -11.03 -38.03 16.67
CA ASP A 105 -10.09 -39.12 16.99
C ASP A 105 -8.63 -38.64 16.97
N LEU A 106 -8.32 -37.68 16.10
CA LEU A 106 -6.98 -37.08 15.98
C LEU A 106 -6.77 -35.83 16.87
N GLY A 107 -7.77 -35.42 17.66
CA GLY A 107 -7.65 -34.31 18.61
C GLY A 107 -7.34 -32.93 17.99
N VAL A 108 -7.58 -32.72 16.70
CA VAL A 108 -7.19 -31.48 16.00
C VAL A 108 -8.24 -30.39 16.15
N ALA A 109 -8.06 -29.53 17.17
CA ALA A 109 -8.89 -28.34 17.40
C ALA A 109 -8.78 -27.32 16.24
N HIS A 110 -9.78 -27.27 15.35
CA HIS A 110 -9.85 -26.28 14.28
C HIS A 110 -10.39 -24.94 14.81
N GLY A 111 -9.52 -23.93 14.90
CA GLY A 111 -9.88 -22.54 15.18
C GLY A 111 -10.85 -21.99 14.13
N GLY A 112 -12.08 -21.74 14.57
CA GLY A 112 -13.15 -21.14 13.78
C GLY A 112 -12.94 -19.64 13.59
N GLY A 113 -13.09 -19.19 12.33
CA GLY A 113 -12.92 -17.81 11.92
C GLY A 113 -13.97 -16.84 12.48
N ARG A 114 -13.54 -15.59 12.68
CA ARG A 114 -14.42 -14.44 12.92
C ARG A 114 -14.46 -13.57 11.67
N GLY A 115 -15.65 -13.43 11.10
CA GLY A 115 -15.99 -12.39 10.14
C GLY A 115 -17.35 -11.79 10.52
N GLY A 116 -17.40 -10.45 10.62
CA GLY A 116 -18.62 -9.66 10.53
C GLY A 116 -19.01 -8.88 11.80
N ASN A 117 -18.74 -7.57 11.82
CA ASN A 117 -19.76 -6.51 11.81
C ASN A 117 -19.11 -5.14 12.06
N ALA A 118 -19.30 -4.22 11.12
CA ALA A 118 -18.96 -2.81 11.24
C ALA A 118 -20.12 -2.07 11.89
N GLN A 119 -19.97 -1.57 13.12
CA GLN A 119 -20.61 -0.34 13.60
C GLN A 119 -20.11 -0.05 15.02
N GLY A 120 -19.52 1.13 15.26
CA GLY A 120 -19.21 1.56 16.63
C GLY A 120 -18.08 2.57 16.71
N ARG A 121 -18.45 3.85 16.77
CA ARG A 121 -17.60 4.99 17.06
C ARG A 121 -17.06 4.88 18.50
N SER A 122 -15.77 5.13 18.71
CA SER A 122 -15.31 6.00 19.81
C SER A 122 -13.84 6.35 19.66
N CYS A 123 -13.59 7.64 19.75
CA CYS A 123 -12.32 8.27 20.07
C CYS A 123 -11.99 8.03 21.55
N ASP A 124 -10.75 7.63 21.83
CA ASP A 124 -9.94 7.83 23.05
C ASP A 124 -8.77 6.83 22.94
N GLY A 125 -7.50 7.09 23.16
CA GLY A 125 -6.77 8.19 23.75
C GLY A 125 -5.41 7.61 24.17
N GLY A 126 -4.32 8.34 23.93
CA GLY A 126 -3.14 8.33 24.81
C GLY A 126 -2.11 7.18 24.75
N ALA A 127 -0.89 7.57 24.35
CA ALA A 127 0.39 7.24 25.02
C ALA A 127 0.99 5.82 24.76
N GLN A 128 2.28 5.59 24.51
CA GLN A 128 3.51 6.36 24.70
C GLN A 128 4.58 5.98 23.65
N ALA A 129 5.47 6.94 23.41
CA ALA A 129 6.74 6.76 22.73
C ALA A 129 7.71 5.86 23.51
N THR A 130 8.46 5.02 22.80
CA THR A 130 9.89 4.79 23.09
C THR A 130 10.66 4.70 21.78
N ARG A 131 11.89 5.21 21.84
CA ARG A 131 12.77 5.48 20.70
C ARG A 131 13.86 4.40 20.66
N ARG A 132 14.40 4.20 19.44
CA ARG A 132 15.85 4.13 19.12
C ARG A 132 16.59 2.79 19.21
N ALA A 133 17.07 2.32 18.05
CA ALA A 133 18.44 1.85 17.72
C ALA A 133 18.40 1.33 16.26
N GLU A 134 18.74 2.09 15.21
CA GLU A 134 20.10 2.41 14.74
C GLU A 134 21.06 1.21 14.76
N THR A 135 21.09 0.42 13.68
CA THR A 135 22.31 -0.26 13.21
C THR A 135 22.44 -0.10 11.70
N GLY A 136 23.17 0.94 11.31
CA GLY A 136 23.84 1.00 10.02
C GLY A 136 25.16 0.24 10.13
N GLY A 137 25.38 -0.73 9.24
CA GLY A 137 26.65 -1.43 9.08
C GLY A 137 27.15 -1.24 7.65
N GLY A 138 28.05 -0.27 7.47
CA GLY A 138 28.80 -0.10 6.23
C GLY A 138 30.19 -0.72 6.34
N GLY A 139 30.76 -1.09 5.19
CA GLY A 139 32.22 -1.19 5.01
C GLY A 139 32.73 -2.57 4.58
N GLY A 140 32.90 -2.77 3.27
CA GLY A 140 33.69 -3.85 2.69
C GLY A 140 34.36 -3.39 1.40
N ARG A 141 35.55 -2.81 1.52
CA ARG A 141 36.43 -2.42 0.40
C ARG A 141 37.31 -3.63 0.02
N GLY A 142 37.34 -3.95 -1.27
CA GLY A 142 38.34 -4.79 -1.95
C GLY A 142 38.01 -4.71 -3.45
N GLY A 143 38.85 -4.29 -4.39
CA GLY A 143 40.30 -4.44 -4.49
C GLY A 143 40.57 -5.53 -5.52
N GLY A 144 40.87 -5.19 -6.78
CA GLY A 144 41.30 -6.15 -7.81
C GLY A 144 41.09 -5.71 -9.26
N ASP A 145 42.20 -5.47 -9.94
CA ASP A 145 42.46 -5.19 -11.35
C ASP A 145 41.63 -5.94 -12.42
N ALA A 146 41.42 -5.27 -13.56
CA ALA A 146 41.64 -5.84 -14.90
C ALA A 146 41.56 -4.73 -15.97
N ALA A 147 42.72 -4.23 -16.36
CA ALA A 147 42.92 -3.61 -17.66
C ALA A 147 43.08 -4.74 -18.70
N THR A 148 42.23 -4.75 -19.72
CA THR A 148 42.48 -5.52 -20.94
C THR A 148 42.47 -4.55 -22.12
N VAL A 149 43.61 -4.62 -22.81
CA VAL A 149 43.99 -3.99 -24.08
C VAL A 149 43.13 -4.46 -25.25
#